data_AF-A0A7M3Z4B7-F1
#
_entry.id   AF-A0A7M3Z4B7-F1
#
_cell.length_a   1.000
_cell.length_b   1.000
_cell.length_c   1.000
_cell.angle_alpha   90.00
_cell.angle_beta   90.00
_cell.angle_gamma   90.00
#
_symmetry.space_group_name_H-M   'P 1'
#
loop_
_entity.id
_entity.type
_entity.pdbx_description
1 polymer ?
#
loop_
_entity_poly.entity_id
_entity_poly.type
_entity_poly.pdbx_seq_one_letter_code
_entity_poly.pdbx_strand_id
1 'polypeptide(L)'
;MKKAMSGFDLRVMARELDALKGAYVKKAYMPHYEQIVLRVNPKEADQRDMVFVRGARIYTSKRDRPMPMTPPPFAMVLRKHLRNARLTGVKQVGFDRVLAFSFDTKNGQRTLYVEVFRDGNIILVDENGIIIQPLTHASYAGRTLKKGVEYTPPPPAMDPYELDEATLQQLLNESDRDLVSTLGGKVNLGATHANAVCAVANHEPNSPTQEADASAVYTALHQLLTQLDNSEMAHLVLKLQEKDAADWNPFYQGLSVAEQQAWLAERSVEATPILLPQHADMPQVSFSSLCEAIDAWKGLHDAHALQRREEERFEQAGPGRGQSTEVERLERRKAQQEKALGGFSDKIEKQQRLGHLIQEHWGHVEGLLEQTKEAVERDGWSAVRKAIKNIAWIVNAAPAERTITVVLPDENSEAKGPQVLLELDATVHQNAQRYFESARKQKNKT
;
A
#
# COMPACT_ATOMS: atom_id res chain seq x y z
N MET A 1 -15.57 -14.23 15.48
CA MET A 1 -15.13 -12.84 15.71
C MET A 1 -15.86 -11.92 14.75
N LYS A 2 -16.49 -10.86 15.28
CA LYS A 2 -17.20 -9.85 14.48
C LYS A 2 -16.21 -9.17 13.54
N LYS A 3 -16.44 -9.29 12.22
CA LYS A 3 -15.51 -8.78 11.19
C LYS A 3 -15.70 -7.30 10.89
N ALA A 4 -16.94 -6.83 10.95
CA ALA A 4 -17.32 -5.44 10.67
C ALA A 4 -18.44 -5.00 11.63
N MET A 5 -18.55 -3.68 11.82
CA MET A 5 -19.62 -3.08 12.61
C MET A 5 -21.01 -3.34 12.00
N SER A 6 -22.02 -3.48 12.86
CA SER A 6 -23.44 -3.58 12.49
C SER A 6 -24.11 -2.20 12.38
N GLY A 7 -25.36 -2.16 11.90
CA GLY A 7 -26.18 -0.94 11.95
C GLY A 7 -26.38 -0.44 13.39
N PHE A 8 -26.56 -1.36 14.35
CA PHE A 8 -26.64 -1.05 15.77
C PHE A 8 -25.36 -0.40 16.30
N ASP A 9 -24.19 -0.94 15.97
CA ASP A 9 -22.92 -0.34 16.35
C ASP A 9 -22.80 1.08 15.76
N LEU A 10 -23.16 1.26 14.49
CA LEU A 10 -23.07 2.56 13.82
C LEU A 10 -24.04 3.59 14.38
N ARG A 11 -25.20 3.18 14.90
CA ARG A 11 -26.14 4.07 15.57
C ARG A 11 -25.50 4.73 16.79
N VAL A 12 -24.86 3.93 17.64
CA VAL A 12 -24.14 4.44 18.82
C VAL A 12 -22.88 5.20 18.41
N MET A 13 -22.14 4.72 17.40
CA MET A 13 -20.99 5.47 16.86
C MET A 13 -21.38 6.83 16.27
N ALA A 14 -22.51 6.94 15.58
CA ALA A 14 -22.99 8.22 15.07
C ALA A 14 -23.21 9.19 16.23
N ARG A 15 -23.88 8.76 17.31
CA ARG A 15 -24.12 9.58 18.50
C ARG A 15 -22.80 10.00 19.19
N GLU A 16 -21.89 9.06 19.42
CA GLU A 16 -20.59 9.35 20.06
C GLU A 16 -19.73 10.31 19.22
N LEU A 17 -19.73 10.15 17.89
CA LEU A 17 -18.93 11.00 17.00
C LEU A 17 -19.60 12.36 16.73
N ASP A 18 -20.92 12.45 16.78
CA ASP A 18 -21.65 13.72 16.69
C ASP A 18 -21.38 14.63 17.90
N ALA A 19 -21.03 14.07 19.07
CA ALA A 19 -20.55 14.83 20.22
C ALA A 19 -19.27 15.63 19.92
N LEU A 20 -18.55 15.30 18.84
CA LEU A 20 -17.37 16.05 18.37
C LEU A 20 -17.72 17.18 17.39
N LYS A 21 -19.01 17.47 17.18
CA LYS A 21 -19.47 18.60 16.38
C LYS A 21 -18.82 19.91 16.84
N GLY A 22 -18.42 20.72 15.87
CA GLY A 22 -17.62 21.93 16.08
C GLY A 22 -16.12 21.69 16.10
N ALA A 23 -15.63 20.43 16.16
CA ALA A 23 -14.22 20.13 16.03
C ALA A 23 -13.69 20.50 14.64
N TYR A 24 -12.44 20.96 14.61
CA TYR A 24 -11.75 21.31 13.36
C TYR A 24 -10.83 20.18 12.91
N VAL A 25 -10.90 19.81 11.64
CA VAL A 25 -9.96 18.87 11.02
C VAL A 25 -8.62 19.57 10.81
N LYS A 26 -7.57 19.08 11.47
CA LYS A 26 -6.21 19.63 11.37
C LYS A 26 -5.44 19.00 10.21
N LYS A 27 -5.47 17.66 10.14
CA LYS A 27 -4.72 16.89 9.14
C LYS A 27 -5.50 15.63 8.75
N ALA A 28 -5.27 15.18 7.52
CA ALA A 28 -5.76 13.90 7.01
C ALA A 28 -4.56 13.03 6.61
N TYR A 29 -4.63 11.75 6.95
CA TYR A 29 -3.59 10.76 6.68
C TYR A 29 -4.21 9.47 6.12
N MET A 30 -3.36 8.68 5.47
CA MET A 30 -3.70 7.36 4.95
C MET A 30 -2.49 6.44 5.19
N PRO A 31 -2.31 5.92 6.43
CA PRO A 31 -1.17 5.08 6.77
C PRO A 31 -1.21 3.74 6.04
N HIS A 32 -2.40 3.18 5.83
CA HIS A 32 -2.63 1.92 5.11
C HIS A 32 -3.58 2.14 3.93
N TYR A 33 -3.63 1.21 2.96
CA TYR A 33 -4.51 1.35 1.79
C TYR A 33 -6.00 1.33 2.14
N GLU A 34 -6.36 0.75 3.29
CA GLU A 34 -7.74 0.66 3.77
C GLU A 34 -8.05 1.61 4.93
N GLN A 35 -7.05 2.35 5.43
CA GLN A 35 -7.19 3.15 6.65
C GLN A 35 -6.98 4.63 6.38
N ILE A 36 -7.97 5.43 6.77
CA ILE A 36 -7.92 6.88 6.78
C ILE A 36 -7.92 7.36 8.22
N VAL A 37 -7.12 8.38 8.51
CA VAL A 37 -7.09 9.04 9.81
C VAL A 37 -7.31 10.53 9.62
N LEU A 38 -8.38 11.06 10.23
CA LEU A 38 -8.60 12.50 10.35
C LEU A 38 -8.22 12.93 11.76
N ARG A 39 -7.18 13.74 11.87
CA ARG A 39 -6.79 14.37 13.13
C ARG A 39 -7.69 15.56 13.36
N VAL A 40 -8.51 15.49 14.42
CA VAL A 40 -9.48 16.51 14.77
C VAL A 40 -9.11 17.17 16.09
N ASN A 41 -9.46 18.45 16.20
CA ASN A 41 -9.24 19.25 17.40
C ASN A 41 -10.59 19.79 17.89
N PRO A 42 -11.24 19.10 18.83
CA PRO A 42 -12.41 19.60 19.54
C PRO A 42 -12.07 20.87 20.33
N LYS A 43 -13.09 21.66 20.69
CA LYS A 43 -12.89 22.90 21.46
C LYS A 43 -12.70 22.63 22.96
N GLU A 44 -13.38 21.61 23.47
CA GLU A 44 -13.50 21.29 24.91
C GLU A 44 -12.80 19.98 25.28
N ALA A 45 -12.03 19.39 24.35
CA ALA A 45 -11.30 18.15 24.56
C ALA A 45 -9.97 18.17 23.80
N ASP A 46 -9.06 17.29 24.22
CA ASP A 46 -7.77 17.13 23.55
C ASP A 46 -7.94 16.77 22.07
N GLN A 47 -6.89 17.03 21.31
CA GLN A 47 -6.77 16.51 19.95
C GLN A 47 -6.90 14.99 19.94
N ARG A 48 -7.69 14.45 19.01
CA ARG A 48 -7.88 13.00 18.82
C ARG A 48 -7.87 12.66 17.34
N ASP A 49 -7.59 11.40 17.06
CA ASP A 49 -7.61 10.86 15.70
C ASP A 49 -8.93 10.11 15.49
N MET A 50 -9.72 10.53 14.49
CA MET A 50 -10.82 9.73 13.95
C MET A 50 -10.26 8.73 12.96
N VAL A 51 -10.45 7.45 13.25
CA VAL A 51 -9.89 6.33 12.48
C VAL A 51 -11.01 5.67 11.70
N PHE A 52 -10.84 5.60 10.38
CA PHE A 52 -11.75 4.94 9.47
C PHE A 52 -11.03 3.76 8.84
N VAL A 53 -11.47 2.54 9.12
CA VAL A 53 -10.97 1.33 8.48
C VAL A 53 -12.04 0.85 7.53
N ARG A 54 -11.77 0.98 6.23
CA ARG A 54 -12.70 0.66 5.13
C ARG A 54 -13.31 -0.72 5.35
N GLY A 55 -14.64 -0.76 5.37
CA GLY A 55 -15.41 -2.00 5.46
C GLY A 55 -15.37 -2.73 6.79
N ALA A 56 -14.73 -2.16 7.83
CA ALA A 56 -14.56 -2.82 9.11
C ALA A 56 -15.05 -2.00 10.30
N ARG A 57 -14.52 -0.78 10.52
CA ARG A 57 -14.82 -0.01 11.75
C ARG A 57 -14.52 1.48 11.65
N ILE A 58 -15.14 2.23 12.55
CA ILE A 58 -14.92 3.66 12.77
C ILE A 58 -14.82 3.90 14.27
N TYR A 59 -13.84 4.65 14.74
CA TYR A 59 -13.71 5.01 16.15
C TYR A 59 -12.75 6.19 16.33
N THR A 60 -12.58 6.64 17.57
CA THR A 60 -11.62 7.69 17.93
C THR A 60 -10.50 7.16 18.83
N SER A 61 -9.29 7.67 18.65
CA SER A 61 -8.11 7.21 19.40
C SER A 61 -7.21 8.39 19.77
N LYS A 62 -6.49 8.25 20.90
CA LYS A 62 -5.42 9.18 21.33
C LYS A 62 -4.01 8.58 21.18
N ARG A 63 -3.91 7.35 20.66
CA ARG A 63 -2.63 6.64 20.51
C ARG A 63 -1.70 7.38 19.57
N ASP A 64 -0.40 7.27 19.85
CA ASP A 64 0.59 7.69 18.86
C ASP A 64 0.55 6.76 17.65
N ARG A 65 0.73 7.34 16.47
CA ARG A 65 0.55 6.67 15.18
C ARG A 65 1.62 7.17 14.22
N PRO A 66 2.56 6.31 13.79
CA PRO A 66 3.50 6.68 12.74
C PRO A 66 2.71 6.92 11.44
N MET A 67 2.88 8.11 10.86
CA MET A 67 2.19 8.53 9.65
C MET A 67 3.17 8.61 8.48
N PRO A 68 2.73 8.29 7.25
CA PRO A 68 3.61 8.34 6.08
C PRO A 68 4.03 9.79 5.81
N MET A 69 5.32 9.99 5.53
CA MET A 69 5.89 11.30 5.21
C MET A 69 5.28 11.89 3.94
N THR A 70 5.12 11.05 2.91
CA THR A 70 4.47 11.42 1.64
C THR A 70 3.02 10.93 1.64
N PRO A 71 2.02 11.84 1.67
CA PRO A 71 0.61 11.45 1.68
C PRO A 71 0.19 10.82 0.34
N PRO A 72 -0.52 9.68 0.34
CA PRO A 72 -1.14 9.13 -0.87
C PRO A 72 -2.17 10.09 -1.51
N PRO A 73 -2.56 9.88 -2.79
CA PRO A 73 -3.45 10.78 -3.53
C PRO A 73 -4.77 11.08 -2.82
N PHE A 74 -5.44 10.06 -2.26
CA PHE A 74 -6.70 10.25 -1.54
C PHE A 74 -6.52 11.11 -0.28
N ALA A 75 -5.45 10.90 0.49
CA ALA A 75 -5.12 11.76 1.63
C ALA A 75 -4.86 13.21 1.20
N MET A 76 -4.24 13.44 0.04
CA MET A 76 -4.05 14.78 -0.51
C MET A 76 -5.38 15.45 -0.86
N VAL A 77 -6.34 14.72 -1.44
CA VAL A 77 -7.69 15.23 -1.70
C VAL A 77 -8.39 15.62 -0.40
N LEU A 78 -8.38 14.75 0.60
CA LEU A 78 -8.94 15.07 1.93
C LEU A 78 -8.27 16.30 2.53
N ARG A 79 -6.93 16.44 2.44
CA ARG A 79 -6.23 17.65 2.90
C ARG A 79 -6.66 18.91 2.14
N LYS A 80 -6.87 18.83 0.83
CA LYS A 80 -7.31 19.97 0.02
C LYS A 80 -8.71 20.45 0.42
N HIS A 81 -9.62 19.52 0.71
CA HIS A 81 -11.03 19.82 0.94
C HIS A 81 -11.41 19.97 2.42
N LEU A 82 -10.77 19.24 3.33
CA LEU A 82 -11.15 19.17 4.73
C LEU A 82 -10.16 19.89 5.67
N ARG A 83 -9.04 20.45 5.19
CA ARG A 83 -8.12 21.17 6.09
C ARG A 83 -8.80 22.41 6.70
N ASN A 84 -8.81 22.47 8.03
CA ASN A 84 -9.53 23.46 8.83
C ASN A 84 -11.04 23.47 8.58
N ALA A 85 -11.60 22.38 8.05
CA ALA A 85 -13.04 22.22 7.99
C ALA A 85 -13.59 21.97 9.39
N ARG A 86 -14.76 22.53 9.67
CA ARG A 86 -15.48 22.34 10.93
C ARG A 86 -16.46 21.18 10.76
N LEU A 87 -16.38 20.16 11.60
CA LEU A 87 -17.39 19.10 11.63
C LEU A 87 -18.73 19.70 12.08
N THR A 88 -19.78 19.56 11.26
CA THR A 88 -21.12 20.09 11.56
C THR A 88 -22.09 19.01 12.03
N GLY A 89 -21.78 17.75 11.79
CA GLY A 89 -22.47 16.62 12.41
C GLY A 89 -22.05 15.28 11.83
N VAL A 90 -22.46 14.23 12.52
CA VAL A 90 -22.30 12.83 12.11
C VAL A 90 -23.66 12.16 12.20
N LYS A 91 -24.10 11.52 11.12
CA LYS A 91 -25.36 10.77 11.10
C LYS A 91 -25.20 9.44 10.41
N GLN A 92 -25.97 8.46 10.88
CA GLN A 92 -26.19 7.24 10.13
C GLN A 92 -27.13 7.52 8.95
N VAL A 93 -26.87 6.87 7.81
CA VAL A 93 -27.75 6.97 6.63
C VAL A 93 -28.79 5.85 6.74
N GLY A 94 -30.04 6.20 7.05
CA GLY A 94 -31.07 5.24 7.44
C GLY A 94 -30.59 4.40 8.63
N PHE A 95 -30.89 3.10 8.60
CA PHE A 95 -30.31 2.10 9.51
C PHE A 95 -29.19 1.27 8.89
N ASP A 96 -28.59 1.75 7.79
CA ASP A 96 -27.55 1.04 7.09
C ASP A 96 -26.17 1.18 7.74
N ARG A 97 -25.23 0.35 7.27
CA ARG A 97 -23.83 0.38 7.69
C ARG A 97 -23.04 1.50 7.01
N VAL A 98 -23.58 2.73 7.04
CA VAL A 98 -22.98 3.93 6.43
C VAL A 98 -23.10 5.12 7.37
N LEU A 99 -21.97 5.78 7.67
CA LEU A 99 -21.96 7.07 8.37
C LEU A 99 -21.64 8.21 7.40
N ALA A 100 -22.38 9.31 7.54
CA ALA A 100 -22.16 10.56 6.84
C ALA A 100 -21.59 11.61 7.82
N PHE A 101 -20.38 12.08 7.53
CA PHE A 101 -19.72 13.15 8.28
C PHE A 101 -19.84 14.46 7.50
N SER A 102 -20.58 15.40 8.03
CA SER A 102 -20.81 16.70 7.40
C SER A 102 -19.78 17.72 7.87
N PHE A 103 -19.19 18.45 6.93
CA PHE A 103 -18.16 19.44 7.19
C PHE A 103 -18.50 20.77 6.53
N ASP A 104 -18.30 21.84 7.28
CA ASP A 104 -18.34 23.21 6.80
C ASP A 104 -16.92 23.66 6.45
N THR A 105 -16.74 24.10 5.20
CA THR A 105 -15.44 24.45 4.62
C THR A 105 -15.51 25.81 3.96
N LYS A 106 -14.35 26.43 3.70
CA LYS A 106 -14.28 27.71 2.96
C LYS A 106 -14.86 27.63 1.54
N ASN A 107 -14.95 26.43 0.96
CA ASN A 107 -15.40 26.19 -0.41
C ASN A 107 -16.77 25.52 -0.45
N GLY A 108 -17.58 25.72 0.60
CA GLY A 108 -18.91 25.12 0.74
C GLY A 108 -18.92 23.82 1.54
N GLN A 109 -20.09 23.20 1.62
CA GLN A 109 -20.29 22.01 2.46
C GLN A 109 -19.65 20.77 1.81
N ARG A 110 -19.07 19.90 2.62
CA ARG A 110 -18.48 18.63 2.18
C ARG A 110 -18.99 17.51 3.06
N THR A 111 -19.31 16.37 2.45
CA THR A 111 -19.75 15.19 3.18
C THR A 111 -18.78 14.04 2.92
N LEU A 112 -18.28 13.41 3.98
CA LEU A 112 -17.50 12.19 3.90
C LEU A 112 -18.40 11.01 4.29
N TYR A 113 -18.72 10.16 3.34
CA TYR A 113 -19.43 8.90 3.59
C TYR A 113 -18.43 7.79 3.88
N VAL A 114 -18.69 7.01 4.91
CA VAL A 114 -17.87 5.85 5.29
C VAL A 114 -18.76 4.63 5.37
N GLU A 115 -18.56 3.70 4.44
CA GLU A 115 -19.33 2.45 4.35
C GLU A 115 -18.58 1.31 5.07
N VAL A 116 -19.25 0.66 6.02
CA VAL A 116 -18.67 -0.30 6.98
C VAL A 116 -19.18 -1.72 6.75
N PHE A 117 -19.10 -2.17 5.50
CA PHE A 117 -19.35 -3.55 5.09
C PHE A 117 -18.22 -4.04 4.18
N ARG A 118 -18.14 -5.36 3.90
CA ARG A 118 -17.00 -6.01 3.23
C ARG A 118 -16.44 -5.23 2.02
N ASP A 119 -17.32 -4.82 1.11
CA ASP A 119 -16.95 -4.08 -0.11
C ASP A 119 -17.23 -2.58 0.00
N GLY A 120 -17.30 -2.07 1.24
CA GLY A 120 -17.53 -0.66 1.53
C GLY A 120 -16.37 0.22 1.11
N ASN A 121 -16.64 1.52 1.09
CA ASN A 121 -15.77 2.55 0.59
C ASN A 121 -15.77 3.80 1.49
N ILE A 122 -14.84 4.71 1.23
CA ILE A 122 -14.79 6.04 1.85
C ILE A 122 -14.91 7.06 0.73
N ILE A 123 -15.96 7.87 0.74
CA ILE A 123 -16.33 8.73 -0.38
C ILE A 123 -16.44 10.17 0.08
N LEU A 124 -15.63 11.06 -0.51
CA LEU A 124 -15.78 12.50 -0.33
C LEU A 124 -16.70 13.08 -1.41
N VAL A 125 -17.70 13.84 -0.97
CA VAL A 125 -18.79 14.39 -1.77
C VAL A 125 -18.88 15.91 -1.56
N ASP A 126 -19.28 16.64 -2.61
CA ASP A 126 -19.57 18.07 -2.52
C ASP A 126 -20.98 18.39 -2.00
N GLU A 127 -21.33 19.67 -1.98
CA GLU A 127 -22.63 20.16 -1.50
C GLU A 127 -23.82 19.77 -2.39
N ASN A 128 -23.57 19.41 -3.64
CA ASN A 128 -24.59 18.98 -4.60
C ASN A 128 -24.74 17.45 -4.62
N GLY A 129 -24.10 16.73 -3.71
CA GLY A 129 -24.11 15.27 -3.72
C GLY A 129 -23.18 14.64 -4.75
N ILE A 130 -22.31 15.42 -5.42
CA ILE A 130 -21.40 14.90 -6.44
C ILE A 130 -20.10 14.41 -5.82
N ILE A 131 -19.69 13.19 -6.19
CA ILE A 131 -18.47 12.56 -5.71
C ILE A 131 -17.26 13.36 -6.18
N ILE A 132 -16.53 13.95 -5.23
CA ILE A 132 -15.23 14.57 -5.48
C ILE A 132 -14.19 13.48 -5.71
N GLN A 133 -14.16 12.48 -4.83
CA GLN A 133 -13.23 11.36 -4.91
C GLN A 133 -13.71 10.22 -4.01
N PRO A 134 -13.83 8.98 -4.53
CA PRO A 134 -13.88 7.79 -3.70
C PRO A 134 -12.47 7.27 -3.39
N LEU A 135 -12.29 6.57 -2.27
CA LEU A 135 -11.04 5.90 -1.91
C LEU A 135 -10.69 4.85 -2.98
N THR A 136 -11.67 4.04 -3.37
CA THR A 136 -11.56 3.07 -4.46
C THR A 136 -12.63 3.33 -5.51
N HIS A 137 -12.28 3.33 -6.80
CA HIS A 137 -13.30 3.35 -7.85
C HIS A 137 -13.99 2.00 -7.92
N ALA A 138 -15.33 1.98 -7.92
CA ALA A 138 -16.10 0.75 -7.91
C ALA A 138 -17.39 0.90 -8.70
N SER A 139 -17.84 -0.19 -9.30
CA SER A 139 -19.16 -0.30 -9.95
C SER A 139 -19.87 -1.50 -9.35
N TYR A 140 -21.06 -1.27 -8.79
CA TYR A 140 -21.92 -2.31 -8.24
C TYR A 140 -23.21 -2.38 -9.06
N ALA A 141 -24.02 -3.41 -8.86
CA ALA A 141 -25.36 -3.47 -9.43
C ALA A 141 -26.19 -2.27 -8.94
N GLY A 142 -26.48 -1.33 -9.83
CA GLY A 142 -27.31 -0.14 -9.55
C GLY A 142 -26.57 1.10 -9.02
N ARG A 143 -25.24 1.08 -8.81
CA ARG A 143 -24.50 2.29 -8.39
C ARG A 143 -23.05 2.31 -8.87
N THR A 144 -22.57 3.49 -9.25
CA THR A 144 -21.19 3.72 -9.70
C THR A 144 -20.49 4.73 -8.79
N LEU A 145 -19.39 4.34 -8.17
CA LEU A 145 -18.56 5.20 -7.34
C LEU A 145 -17.35 5.68 -8.16
N LYS A 146 -17.52 6.84 -8.79
CA LYS A 146 -16.48 7.52 -9.57
C LYS A 146 -16.57 9.03 -9.38
N LYS A 147 -15.42 9.70 -9.49
CA LYS A 147 -15.36 11.17 -9.49
C LYS A 147 -16.31 11.76 -10.54
N GLY A 148 -17.10 12.76 -10.13
CA GLY A 148 -18.05 13.49 -10.97
C GLY A 148 -19.43 12.84 -11.10
N VAL A 149 -19.68 11.71 -10.44
CA VAL A 149 -20.99 11.04 -10.39
C VAL A 149 -21.69 11.42 -9.09
N GLU A 150 -23.02 11.52 -9.10
CA GLU A 150 -23.82 11.70 -7.88
C GLU A 150 -23.66 10.48 -6.96
N TYR A 151 -23.48 10.72 -5.66
CA TYR A 151 -23.37 9.64 -4.68
C TYR A 151 -24.75 9.10 -4.34
N THR A 152 -24.91 7.78 -4.54
CA THR A 152 -26.08 7.04 -4.05
C THR A 152 -25.63 6.02 -3.00
N PRO A 153 -26.21 6.03 -1.78
CA PRO A 153 -25.95 4.99 -0.79
C PRO A 153 -26.39 3.61 -1.30
N PRO A 154 -26.03 2.52 -0.60
CA PRO A 154 -26.62 1.21 -0.87
C PRO A 154 -28.16 1.28 -0.88
N PRO A 155 -28.85 0.38 -1.61
CA PRO A 155 -30.30 0.33 -1.59
C PRO A 155 -30.81 0.24 -0.14
N PRO A 156 -31.71 1.14 0.28
CA PRO A 156 -32.17 1.17 1.66
C PRO A 156 -32.95 -0.11 1.96
N ALA A 157 -32.62 -0.76 3.07
CA ALA A 157 -33.51 -1.72 3.70
C ALA A 157 -34.48 -1.00 4.64
N MET A 158 -35.48 -1.71 5.14
CA MET A 158 -36.45 -1.15 6.08
C MET A 158 -35.74 -0.73 7.37
N ASP A 159 -36.04 0.47 7.86
CA ASP A 159 -35.51 0.96 9.13
C ASP A 159 -36.28 0.33 10.29
N PRO A 160 -35.62 -0.39 11.23
CA PRO A 160 -36.26 -0.95 12.40
C PRO A 160 -37.02 0.06 13.27
N TYR A 161 -36.63 1.33 13.25
CA TYR A 161 -37.29 2.38 14.04
C TYR A 161 -38.57 2.91 13.39
N GLU A 162 -38.72 2.73 12.07
CA GLU A 162 -39.89 3.16 11.30
C GLU A 162 -40.91 2.01 11.12
N LEU A 163 -40.55 0.81 11.56
CA LEU A 163 -41.39 -0.37 11.47
C LEU A 163 -42.49 -0.34 12.54
N ASP A 164 -43.75 -0.48 12.13
CA ASP A 164 -44.87 -0.73 13.03
C ASP A 164 -45.24 -2.23 13.08
N GLU A 165 -46.01 -2.60 14.10
CA GLU A 165 -46.42 -3.99 14.35
C GLU A 165 -47.22 -4.59 13.18
N ALA A 166 -48.09 -3.79 12.56
CA ALA A 166 -48.91 -4.23 11.43
C ALA A 166 -48.07 -4.55 10.18
N THR A 167 -47.10 -3.69 9.88
CA THR A 167 -46.14 -3.87 8.78
C THR A 167 -45.25 -5.07 9.06
N LEU A 168 -44.80 -5.27 10.30
CA LEU A 168 -44.03 -6.46 10.67
C LEU A 168 -44.86 -7.73 10.46
N GLN A 169 -46.10 -7.77 10.92
CA GLN A 169 -47.00 -8.91 10.73
C GLN A 169 -47.20 -9.23 9.25
N GLN A 170 -47.41 -8.21 8.40
CA GLN A 170 -47.53 -8.39 6.96
C GLN A 170 -46.25 -8.98 6.36
N LEU A 171 -45.09 -8.44 6.74
CA LEU A 171 -43.79 -8.88 6.27
C LEU A 171 -43.51 -10.35 6.65
N LEU A 172 -43.84 -10.74 7.88
CA LEU A 172 -43.72 -12.13 8.34
C LEU A 172 -44.66 -13.07 7.57
N ASN A 173 -45.87 -12.64 7.25
CA ASN A 173 -46.83 -13.45 6.49
C ASN A 173 -46.38 -13.66 5.03
N GLU A 174 -45.81 -12.64 4.40
CA GLU A 174 -45.39 -12.66 2.99
C GLU A 174 -44.03 -13.35 2.76
N SER A 175 -43.18 -13.45 3.78
CA SER A 175 -41.84 -14.01 3.64
C SER A 175 -41.88 -15.54 3.48
N ASP A 176 -41.08 -16.05 2.55
CA ASP A 176 -40.84 -17.48 2.33
C ASP A 176 -39.61 -18.02 3.08
N ARG A 177 -38.93 -17.16 3.84
CA ARG A 177 -37.70 -17.46 4.57
C ARG A 177 -37.95 -17.72 6.04
N ASP A 178 -36.97 -18.28 6.73
CA ASP A 178 -37.00 -18.38 8.19
C ASP A 178 -37.02 -17.00 8.87
N LEU A 179 -37.42 -16.99 10.15
CA LEU A 179 -37.59 -15.77 10.94
C LEU A 179 -36.30 -14.92 10.99
N VAL A 180 -35.14 -15.52 11.25
CA VAL A 180 -33.86 -14.80 11.32
C VAL A 180 -33.44 -14.23 9.97
N SER A 181 -33.59 -14.98 8.88
CA SER A 181 -33.28 -14.53 7.52
C SER A 181 -34.20 -13.39 7.08
N THR A 182 -35.47 -13.44 7.49
CA THR A 182 -36.46 -12.40 7.21
C THR A 182 -36.15 -11.12 7.98
N LEU A 183 -36.01 -11.20 9.30
CA LEU A 183 -35.64 -10.09 10.17
C LEU A 183 -34.27 -9.50 9.80
N GLY A 184 -33.29 -10.37 9.52
CA GLY A 184 -31.93 -9.96 9.17
C GLY A 184 -31.85 -9.24 7.83
N GLY A 185 -32.60 -9.69 6.83
CA GLY A 185 -32.53 -9.19 5.46
C GLY A 185 -33.52 -8.07 5.14
N LYS A 186 -34.78 -8.21 5.56
CA LYS A 186 -35.85 -7.25 5.24
C LYS A 186 -35.92 -6.10 6.25
N VAL A 187 -35.73 -6.39 7.53
CA VAL A 187 -35.76 -5.42 8.65
C VAL A 187 -34.35 -4.89 8.99
N ASN A 188 -33.33 -5.17 8.19
CA ASN A 188 -31.97 -4.63 8.35
C ASN A 188 -31.27 -4.88 9.70
N LEU A 189 -31.68 -5.94 10.44
CA LEU A 189 -31.08 -6.26 11.75
C LEU A 189 -29.73 -6.99 11.61
N GLY A 190 -29.52 -7.66 10.47
CA GLY A 190 -28.48 -8.66 10.31
C GLY A 190 -28.69 -9.89 11.21
N ALA A 191 -27.96 -10.97 10.92
CA ALA A 191 -28.18 -12.26 11.58
C ALA A 191 -28.04 -12.21 13.11
N THR A 192 -27.05 -11.47 13.64
CA THR A 192 -26.78 -11.43 15.08
C THR A 192 -27.91 -10.78 15.87
N HIS A 193 -28.40 -9.61 15.46
CA HIS A 193 -29.49 -8.94 16.18
C HIS A 193 -30.83 -9.61 15.89
N ALA A 194 -31.04 -10.17 14.70
CA ALA A 194 -32.22 -10.99 14.42
C ALA A 194 -32.30 -12.21 15.36
N ASN A 195 -31.20 -12.93 15.58
CA ASN A 195 -31.17 -14.01 16.58
C ASN A 195 -31.46 -13.52 17.99
N ALA A 196 -30.95 -12.35 18.37
CA ALA A 196 -31.24 -11.74 19.67
C ALA A 196 -32.73 -11.41 19.82
N VAL A 197 -33.37 -10.86 18.79
CA VAL A 197 -34.82 -10.61 18.78
C VAL A 197 -35.59 -11.92 18.93
N CYS A 198 -35.26 -12.96 18.16
CA CYS A 198 -35.92 -14.27 18.29
C CYS A 198 -35.77 -14.85 19.70
N ALA A 199 -34.57 -14.78 20.29
CA ALA A 199 -34.31 -15.27 21.64
C ALA A 199 -35.12 -14.52 22.70
N VAL A 200 -35.21 -13.18 22.62
CA VAL A 200 -36.02 -12.37 23.54
C VAL A 200 -37.52 -12.64 23.35
N ALA A 201 -37.96 -12.86 22.10
CA ALA A 201 -39.34 -13.18 21.77
C ALA A 201 -39.72 -14.64 22.05
N ASN A 202 -38.78 -15.48 22.52
CA ASN A 202 -38.94 -16.93 22.73
C ASN A 202 -39.37 -17.70 21.46
N HIS A 203 -38.80 -17.32 20.30
CA HIS A 203 -38.98 -18.02 19.04
C HIS A 203 -37.71 -18.71 18.57
N GLU A 204 -37.87 -19.88 17.96
CA GLU A 204 -36.77 -20.62 17.34
C GLU A 204 -36.23 -19.86 16.11
N PRO A 205 -34.91 -19.63 16.00
CA PRO A 205 -34.31 -18.85 14.91
C PRO A 205 -34.71 -19.27 13.49
N ASN A 206 -34.85 -20.59 13.28
CA ASN A 206 -35.12 -21.20 11.98
C ASN A 206 -36.61 -21.53 11.77
N SER A 207 -37.51 -21.00 12.60
CA SER A 207 -38.95 -21.27 12.46
C SER A 207 -39.52 -20.57 11.22
N PRO A 208 -40.60 -21.10 10.62
CA PRO A 208 -41.39 -20.38 9.64
C PRO A 208 -41.87 -19.03 10.19
N THR A 209 -41.85 -17.99 9.38
CA THR A 209 -42.28 -16.64 9.81
C THR A 209 -43.78 -16.57 10.10
N GLN A 210 -44.60 -17.39 9.44
CA GLN A 210 -46.04 -17.44 9.63
C GLN A 210 -46.44 -18.01 11.01
N GLU A 211 -45.55 -18.74 11.67
CA GLU A 211 -45.77 -19.32 13.00
C GLU A 211 -45.26 -18.41 14.13
N ALA A 212 -44.59 -17.30 13.78
CA ALA A 212 -44.06 -16.36 14.75
C ALA A 212 -45.17 -15.45 15.31
N ASP A 213 -45.11 -15.15 16.61
CA ASP A 213 -45.94 -14.13 17.24
C ASP A 213 -45.35 -12.76 16.90
N ALA A 214 -45.96 -12.07 15.93
CA ALA A 214 -45.48 -10.77 15.48
C ALA A 214 -45.46 -9.72 16.61
N SER A 215 -46.38 -9.81 17.58
CA SER A 215 -46.45 -8.89 18.70
C SER A 215 -45.28 -9.10 19.67
N ALA A 216 -44.95 -10.36 19.95
CA ALA A 216 -43.77 -10.71 20.75
C ALA A 216 -42.46 -10.29 20.05
N VAL A 217 -42.35 -10.54 18.75
CA VAL A 217 -41.18 -10.15 17.94
C VAL A 217 -41.04 -8.62 17.88
N TYR A 218 -42.14 -7.90 17.67
CA TYR A 218 -42.18 -6.43 17.68
C TYR A 218 -41.73 -5.87 19.04
N THR A 219 -42.28 -6.40 20.12
CA THR A 219 -41.93 -5.99 21.49
C THR A 219 -40.44 -6.24 21.78
N ALA A 220 -39.93 -7.42 21.42
CA ALA A 220 -38.53 -7.77 21.58
C ALA A 220 -37.59 -6.85 20.77
N LEU A 221 -37.96 -6.51 19.54
CA LEU A 221 -37.23 -5.55 18.72
C LEU A 221 -37.19 -4.17 19.40
N HIS A 222 -38.34 -3.62 19.78
CA HIS A 222 -38.40 -2.32 20.44
C HIS A 222 -37.66 -2.28 21.76
N GLN A 223 -37.64 -3.38 22.52
CA GLN A 223 -36.84 -3.50 23.73
C GLN A 223 -35.35 -3.33 23.41
N LEU A 224 -34.83 -4.01 22.39
CA LEU A 224 -33.42 -3.88 22.00
C LEU A 224 -33.09 -2.48 21.46
N LEU A 225 -33.97 -1.88 20.65
CA LEU A 225 -33.78 -0.52 20.14
C LEU A 225 -33.77 0.51 21.28
N THR A 226 -34.67 0.35 22.26
CA THR A 226 -34.72 1.20 23.45
C THR A 226 -33.48 1.03 24.32
N GLN A 227 -32.96 -0.19 24.48
CA GLN A 227 -31.69 -0.44 25.16
C GLN A 227 -30.51 0.22 24.41
N LEU A 228 -30.51 0.18 23.08
CA LEU A 228 -29.48 0.82 22.26
C LEU A 228 -29.48 2.34 22.46
N ASP A 229 -30.65 2.98 22.41
CA ASP A 229 -30.79 4.42 22.59
C ASP A 229 -30.36 4.89 23.98
N ASN A 230 -30.59 4.05 25.00
CA ASN A 230 -30.23 4.36 26.38
C ASN A 230 -28.85 3.82 26.81
N SER A 231 -28.12 3.16 25.90
CA SER A 231 -26.79 2.62 26.22
C SER A 231 -25.80 3.75 26.49
N GLU A 232 -25.18 3.76 27.68
CA GLU A 232 -24.11 4.71 28.03
C GLU A 232 -22.73 4.05 28.07
N MET A 233 -22.70 2.71 28.05
CA MET A 233 -21.50 1.90 28.13
C MET A 233 -21.36 1.06 26.87
N ALA A 234 -20.16 0.53 26.65
CA ALA A 234 -19.91 -0.49 25.64
C ALA A 234 -19.13 -1.65 26.23
N HIS A 235 -19.20 -2.81 25.58
CA HIS A 235 -18.64 -4.04 26.10
C HIS A 235 -17.72 -4.70 25.07
N LEU A 236 -16.58 -5.19 25.54
CA LEU A 236 -15.80 -6.19 24.83
C LEU A 236 -16.20 -7.57 25.35
N VAL A 237 -16.78 -8.36 24.47
CA VAL A 237 -17.10 -9.76 24.72
C VAL A 237 -15.84 -10.59 24.42
N LEU A 238 -15.49 -11.49 25.34
CA LEU A 238 -14.24 -12.24 25.33
C LEU A 238 -14.47 -13.73 25.13
N LYS A 239 -13.47 -14.39 24.54
CA LYS A 239 -13.33 -15.83 24.54
C LYS A 239 -12.01 -16.18 25.21
N LEU A 240 -12.10 -16.70 26.44
CA LEU A 240 -10.93 -17.14 27.20
C LEU A 240 -10.27 -18.34 26.52
N GLN A 241 -8.95 -18.43 26.70
CA GLN A 241 -8.11 -19.53 26.24
C GLN A 241 -7.91 -20.55 27.37
N GLU A 242 -7.53 -21.78 27.05
CA GLU A 242 -7.31 -22.85 28.06
C GLU A 242 -6.27 -22.48 29.14
N LYS A 243 -5.32 -21.61 28.78
CA LYS A 243 -4.28 -21.11 29.71
C LYS A 243 -4.76 -20.03 30.68
N ASP A 244 -5.96 -19.49 30.46
CA ASP A 244 -6.50 -18.42 31.31
C ASP A 244 -7.09 -19.02 32.60
N ALA A 245 -6.86 -18.35 33.72
CA ALA A 245 -7.44 -18.75 35.00
C ALA A 245 -8.97 -18.65 34.96
N ALA A 246 -9.66 -19.52 35.71
CA ALA A 246 -11.11 -19.45 35.86
C ALA A 246 -11.56 -18.08 36.43
N ASP A 247 -10.80 -17.55 37.40
CA ASP A 247 -10.97 -16.19 37.93
C ASP A 247 -9.99 -15.22 37.22
N TRP A 248 -10.25 -15.00 35.92
CA TRP A 248 -9.39 -14.18 35.06
C TRP A 248 -9.43 -12.69 35.39
N ASN A 249 -10.53 -12.19 35.97
CA ASN A 249 -10.75 -10.74 36.11
C ASN A 249 -9.74 -10.08 37.09
N PRO A 250 -9.47 -10.61 38.29
CA PRO A 250 -8.41 -10.07 39.16
C PRO A 250 -7.04 -10.08 38.51
N PHE A 251 -6.71 -11.13 37.75
CA PHE A 251 -5.46 -11.19 36.98
C PHE A 251 -5.40 -10.05 35.96
N TYR A 252 -6.45 -9.88 35.15
CA TYR A 252 -6.56 -8.80 34.16
C TYR A 252 -6.45 -7.41 34.81
N GLN A 253 -7.13 -7.18 35.93
CA GLN A 253 -7.07 -5.90 36.67
C GLN A 253 -5.68 -5.62 37.25
N GLY A 254 -4.90 -6.66 37.55
CA GLY A 254 -3.52 -6.54 38.04
C GLY A 254 -2.47 -6.21 36.97
N LEU A 255 -2.82 -6.34 35.68
CA LEU A 255 -1.93 -6.03 34.56
C LEU A 255 -1.72 -4.52 34.39
N SER A 256 -0.58 -4.12 33.86
CA SER A 256 -0.39 -2.74 33.40
C SER A 256 -1.32 -2.42 32.22
N VAL A 257 -1.56 -1.13 31.94
CA VAL A 257 -2.43 -0.70 30.84
C VAL A 257 -1.99 -1.28 29.48
N ALA A 258 -0.69 -1.38 29.23
CA ALA A 258 -0.17 -1.95 27.97
C ALA A 258 -0.43 -3.46 27.89
N GLU A 259 -0.27 -4.18 29.00
CA GLU A 259 -0.53 -5.62 29.08
C GLU A 259 -2.02 -5.94 29.00
N GLN A 260 -2.89 -5.13 29.62
CA GLN A 260 -4.34 -5.24 29.49
C GLN A 260 -4.76 -5.14 28.01
N GLN A 261 -4.19 -4.18 27.27
CA GLN A 261 -4.50 -4.01 25.86
C GLN A 261 -4.04 -5.20 25.02
N ALA A 262 -2.84 -5.72 25.25
CA ALA A 262 -2.36 -6.93 24.58
C ALA A 262 -3.25 -8.15 24.92
N TRP A 263 -3.63 -8.29 26.19
CA TRP A 263 -4.50 -9.37 26.66
C TRP A 263 -5.88 -9.33 26.01
N LEU A 264 -6.50 -8.15 25.92
CA LEU A 264 -7.78 -7.93 25.23
C LEU A 264 -7.66 -8.17 23.72
N ALA A 265 -6.57 -7.72 23.09
CA ALA A 265 -6.34 -7.91 21.65
C ALA A 265 -6.46 -9.39 21.22
N GLU A 266 -5.98 -10.30 22.06
CA GLU A 266 -5.99 -11.75 21.83
C GLU A 266 -7.33 -12.43 22.13
N ARG A 267 -8.14 -11.88 23.06
CA ARG A 267 -9.32 -12.58 23.62
C ARG A 267 -10.64 -11.96 23.22
N SER A 268 -10.67 -10.69 22.88
CA SER A 268 -11.90 -10.03 22.46
C SER A 268 -12.37 -10.57 21.11
N VAL A 269 -13.64 -10.97 21.07
CA VAL A 269 -14.29 -11.52 19.87
C VAL A 269 -15.27 -10.54 19.23
N GLU A 270 -15.79 -9.61 20.02
CA GLU A 270 -16.79 -8.62 19.62
C GLU A 270 -16.69 -7.38 20.52
N ALA A 271 -16.87 -6.20 19.92
CA ALA A 271 -17.23 -4.98 20.62
C ALA A 271 -18.71 -4.70 20.33
N THR A 272 -19.49 -4.41 21.35
CA THR A 272 -20.94 -4.19 21.23
C THR A 272 -21.41 -3.07 22.17
N PRO A 273 -22.36 -2.22 21.75
CA PRO A 273 -22.95 -1.21 22.63
C PRO A 273 -23.96 -1.79 23.63
N ILE A 274 -24.56 -2.94 23.33
CA ILE A 274 -25.53 -3.63 24.18
C ILE A 274 -25.20 -5.12 24.27
N LEU A 275 -25.49 -5.73 25.41
CA LEU A 275 -25.34 -7.16 25.58
C LEU A 275 -26.58 -7.88 25.05
N LEU A 276 -26.36 -8.84 24.17
CA LEU A 276 -27.39 -9.67 23.58
C LEU A 276 -27.52 -10.99 24.36
N PRO A 277 -28.62 -11.74 24.24
CA PRO A 277 -28.81 -13.01 24.95
C PRO A 277 -27.66 -14.02 24.74
N GLN A 278 -27.09 -14.07 23.54
CA GLN A 278 -25.93 -14.91 23.22
C GLN A 278 -24.65 -14.58 24.01
N HIS A 279 -24.59 -13.41 24.68
CA HIS A 279 -23.46 -12.97 25.47
C HIS A 279 -23.60 -13.30 26.97
N ALA A 280 -24.74 -13.84 27.42
CA ALA A 280 -25.08 -13.99 28.84
C ALA A 280 -24.01 -14.74 29.65
N ASP A 281 -23.43 -15.79 29.10
CA ASP A 281 -22.41 -16.62 29.75
C ASP A 281 -20.97 -16.28 29.30
N MET A 282 -20.79 -15.21 28.53
CA MET A 282 -19.50 -14.84 27.98
C MET A 282 -18.77 -13.85 28.91
N PRO A 283 -17.47 -14.05 29.18
CA PRO A 283 -16.67 -13.07 29.90
C PRO A 283 -16.62 -11.73 29.15
N GLN A 284 -16.68 -10.62 29.89
CA GLN A 284 -16.78 -9.29 29.29
C GLN A 284 -16.04 -8.21 30.09
N VAL A 285 -15.60 -7.17 29.39
CA VAL A 285 -15.05 -5.94 29.99
C VAL A 285 -15.82 -4.75 29.46
N SER A 286 -16.26 -3.86 30.35
CA SER A 286 -17.06 -2.69 30.03
C SER A 286 -16.22 -1.42 29.94
N PHE A 287 -16.61 -0.52 29.05
CA PHE A 287 -15.96 0.76 28.75
C PHE A 287 -16.99 1.88 28.72
N SER A 288 -16.52 3.12 28.89
CA SER A 288 -17.38 4.32 28.92
C SER A 288 -17.94 4.71 27.55
N SER A 289 -17.38 4.14 26.48
CA SER A 289 -17.81 4.39 25.11
C SER A 289 -17.40 3.23 24.21
N LEU A 290 -18.13 3.04 23.12
CA LEU A 290 -17.80 2.07 22.10
C LEU A 290 -16.49 2.45 21.39
N CYS A 291 -16.19 3.75 21.24
CA CYS A 291 -14.88 4.20 20.74
C CYS A 291 -13.72 3.67 21.61
N GLU A 292 -13.86 3.73 22.94
CA GLU A 292 -12.84 3.27 23.88
C GLU A 292 -12.69 1.74 23.84
N ALA A 293 -13.81 1.00 23.81
CA ALA A 293 -13.80 -0.46 23.66
C ALA A 293 -13.04 -0.88 22.39
N ILE A 294 -13.31 -0.20 21.26
CA ILE A 294 -12.64 -0.50 19.99
C ILE A 294 -11.16 -0.10 20.02
N ASP A 295 -10.80 1.04 20.60
CA ASP A 295 -9.40 1.46 20.72
C ASP A 295 -8.60 0.54 21.66
N ALA A 296 -9.23 -0.01 22.70
CA ALA A 296 -8.63 -1.02 23.56
C ALA A 296 -8.36 -2.33 22.81
N TRP A 297 -9.32 -2.78 21.99
CA TRP A 297 -9.20 -4.03 21.23
C TRP A 297 -8.32 -3.94 19.97
N LYS A 298 -8.52 -2.89 19.17
CA LYS A 298 -7.97 -2.76 17.81
C LYS A 298 -7.02 -1.58 17.62
N GLY A 299 -6.94 -0.69 18.60
CA GLY A 299 -6.17 0.54 18.49
C GLY A 299 -4.69 0.31 18.19
N LEU A 300 -4.06 -0.69 18.82
CA LEU A 300 -2.65 -1.03 18.59
C LEU A 300 -2.42 -1.53 17.16
N HIS A 301 -3.23 -2.49 16.70
CA HIS A 301 -3.16 -3.02 15.34
C HIS A 301 -3.32 -1.91 14.28
N ASP A 302 -4.30 -1.03 14.49
CA ASP A 302 -4.59 0.07 13.56
C ASP A 302 -3.56 1.21 13.71
N ALA A 303 -2.84 1.32 14.82
CA ALA A 303 -1.75 2.28 14.97
C ALA A 303 -0.51 1.84 14.16
N HIS A 304 -0.26 0.54 14.06
CA HIS A 304 0.84 -0.04 13.27
C HIS A 304 0.53 -0.17 11.77
N ALA A 305 -0.52 0.50 11.27
CA ALA A 305 -0.94 0.39 9.87
C ALA A 305 0.14 0.78 8.86
N LEU A 306 0.98 1.78 9.18
CA LEU A 306 2.08 2.16 8.28
C LEU A 306 3.12 1.05 8.17
N GLN A 307 3.50 0.45 9.29
CA GLN A 307 4.44 -0.67 9.33
C GLN A 307 3.91 -1.85 8.52
N ARG A 308 2.63 -2.23 8.71
CA ARG A 308 1.97 -3.29 7.92
C ARG A 308 2.05 -3.04 6.42
N ARG A 309 1.77 -1.80 5.99
CA ARG A 309 1.88 -1.41 4.58
C ARG A 309 3.30 -1.58 4.04
N GLU A 310 4.30 -1.26 4.85
CA GLU A 310 5.71 -1.37 4.47
C GLU A 310 6.15 -2.84 4.37
N GLU A 311 5.70 -3.68 5.30
CA GLU A 311 5.88 -5.13 5.30
C GLU A 311 5.23 -5.78 4.08
N GLU A 312 3.96 -5.51 3.80
CA GLU A 312 3.23 -6.04 2.63
C GLU A 312 3.88 -5.60 1.31
N ARG A 313 4.35 -4.35 1.23
CA ARG A 313 5.09 -3.85 0.07
C ARG A 313 6.41 -4.61 -0.11
N PHE A 314 7.08 -4.95 0.98
CA PHE A 314 8.32 -5.73 0.97
C PHE A 314 8.07 -7.19 0.56
N GLU A 315 6.98 -7.80 1.01
CA GLU A 315 6.58 -9.16 0.62
C GLU A 315 6.18 -9.25 -0.86
N GLN A 316 5.35 -8.31 -1.35
CA GLN A 316 4.90 -8.25 -2.75
C GLN A 316 6.06 -8.01 -3.73
N ALA A 317 7.10 -7.32 -3.25
CA ALA A 317 8.32 -7.07 -3.99
C ALA A 317 9.13 -8.35 -4.27
N GLY A 318 8.90 -9.46 -3.54
CA GLY A 318 9.67 -10.70 -3.66
C GLY A 318 11.17 -10.54 -3.38
N PRO A 319 11.92 -11.63 -3.16
CA PRO A 319 13.37 -11.56 -3.08
C PRO A 319 13.93 -11.03 -4.42
N GLY A 320 14.49 -9.80 -4.41
CA GLY A 320 15.19 -9.21 -5.56
C GLY A 320 14.34 -8.45 -6.59
N ARG A 321 13.03 -8.20 -6.36
CA ARG A 321 12.16 -7.40 -7.26
C ARG A 321 11.46 -6.21 -6.60
N GLY A 322 11.83 -5.84 -5.38
CA GLY A 322 11.45 -4.55 -4.78
C GLY A 322 12.17 -3.37 -5.42
N GLN A 323 11.74 -2.15 -5.08
CA GLN A 323 12.63 -0.99 -5.22
C GLN A 323 13.93 -1.36 -4.52
N SER A 324 14.99 -1.60 -5.30
CA SER A 324 16.30 -1.94 -4.74
C SER A 324 16.62 -0.91 -3.68
N THR A 325 16.87 -1.38 -2.46
CA THR A 325 17.32 -0.51 -1.39
C THR A 325 18.54 0.25 -1.88
N GLU A 326 18.81 1.42 -1.30
CA GLU A 326 20.00 2.19 -1.67
C GLU A 326 21.27 1.33 -1.56
N VAL A 327 21.31 0.41 -0.60
CA VAL A 327 22.34 -0.61 -0.41
C VAL A 327 22.47 -1.54 -1.63
N GLU A 328 21.39 -2.20 -2.07
CA GLU A 328 21.43 -3.09 -3.25
C GLU A 328 21.86 -2.36 -4.53
N ARG A 329 21.43 -1.10 -4.69
CA ARG A 329 21.81 -0.28 -5.86
C ARG A 329 23.31 0.04 -5.84
N LEU A 330 23.86 0.34 -4.66
CA LEU A 330 25.29 0.59 -4.48
C LEU A 330 26.11 -0.69 -4.69
N GLU A 331 25.65 -1.84 -4.22
CA GLU A 331 26.31 -3.13 -4.44
C GLU A 331 26.37 -3.51 -5.93
N ARG A 332 25.27 -3.36 -6.67
CA ARG A 332 25.27 -3.60 -8.12
C ARG A 332 26.22 -2.66 -8.85
N ARG A 333 26.27 -1.37 -8.44
CA ARG A 333 27.20 -0.39 -9.01
C ARG A 333 28.64 -0.76 -8.73
N LYS A 334 28.95 -1.21 -7.50
CA LYS A 334 30.28 -1.69 -7.12
C LYS A 334 30.70 -2.88 -7.97
N ALA A 335 29.85 -3.90 -8.11
CA ALA A 335 30.14 -5.07 -8.94
C ALA A 335 30.38 -4.71 -10.41
N GLN A 336 29.61 -3.76 -10.95
CA GLN A 336 29.82 -3.25 -12.31
C GLN A 336 31.15 -2.51 -12.46
N GLN A 337 31.54 -1.72 -11.46
CA GLN A 337 32.83 -1.02 -11.43
C GLN A 337 34.00 -2.01 -11.34
N GLU A 338 33.93 -3.03 -10.48
CA GLU A 338 34.96 -4.08 -10.37
C GLU A 338 35.16 -4.82 -11.69
N LYS A 339 34.08 -5.18 -12.38
CA LYS A 339 34.15 -5.81 -13.70
C LYS A 339 34.77 -4.87 -14.75
N ALA A 340 34.45 -3.57 -14.69
CA ALA A 340 35.04 -2.58 -15.59
C ALA A 340 36.55 -2.41 -15.34
N LEU A 341 36.97 -2.38 -14.08
CA LEU A 341 38.39 -2.31 -13.68
C LEU A 341 39.19 -3.50 -14.22
N GLY A 342 38.67 -4.72 -14.11
CA GLY A 342 39.28 -5.91 -14.70
C GLY A 342 39.46 -5.76 -16.22
N GLY A 343 38.41 -5.33 -16.93
CA GLY A 343 38.48 -5.11 -18.38
C GLY A 343 39.44 -3.98 -18.82
N PHE A 344 39.70 -2.99 -17.97
CA PHE A 344 40.73 -1.98 -18.25
C PHE A 344 42.13 -2.55 -18.04
N SER A 345 42.36 -3.37 -17.01
CA SER A 345 43.64 -4.04 -16.76
C SER A 345 44.10 -4.87 -17.97
N ASP A 346 43.21 -5.71 -18.51
CA ASP A 346 43.51 -6.55 -19.68
C ASP A 346 43.88 -5.71 -20.92
N LYS A 347 43.23 -4.55 -21.09
CA LYS A 347 43.51 -3.64 -22.20
C LYS A 347 44.85 -2.93 -22.03
N ILE A 348 45.20 -2.53 -20.82
CA ILE A 348 46.49 -1.90 -20.50
C ILE A 348 47.61 -2.86 -20.86
N GLU A 349 47.54 -4.11 -20.39
CA GLU A 349 48.56 -5.12 -20.63
C GLU A 349 48.74 -5.41 -22.13
N LYS A 350 47.64 -5.58 -22.87
CA LYS A 350 47.68 -5.78 -24.33
C LYS A 350 48.35 -4.62 -25.06
N GLN A 351 47.99 -3.38 -24.72
CA GLN A 351 48.55 -2.20 -25.39
C GLN A 351 50.03 -2.00 -25.06
N GLN A 352 50.44 -2.22 -23.80
CA GLN A 352 51.86 -2.18 -23.41
C GLN A 352 52.68 -3.24 -24.16
N ARG A 353 52.16 -4.48 -24.24
CA ARG A 353 52.81 -5.57 -24.97
C ARG A 353 53.02 -5.23 -26.45
N LEU A 354 52.01 -4.68 -27.13
CA LEU A 354 52.16 -4.26 -28.53
C LEU A 354 53.18 -3.14 -28.70
N GLY A 355 53.21 -2.16 -27.79
CA GLY A 355 54.23 -1.10 -27.77
C GLY A 355 55.65 -1.65 -27.63
N HIS A 356 55.86 -2.61 -26.72
CA HIS A 356 57.16 -3.28 -26.55
C HIS A 356 57.56 -4.10 -27.78
N LEU A 357 56.64 -4.87 -28.36
CA LEU A 357 56.93 -5.67 -29.56
C LEU A 357 57.34 -4.80 -30.76
N ILE A 358 56.76 -3.61 -30.92
CA ILE A 358 57.19 -2.66 -31.95
C ILE A 358 58.65 -2.21 -31.72
N GLN A 359 59.04 -1.99 -30.46
CA GLN A 359 60.42 -1.62 -30.11
C GLN A 359 61.39 -2.79 -30.27
N GLU A 360 60.99 -4.01 -29.88
CA GLU A 360 61.80 -5.23 -30.00
C GLU A 360 62.09 -5.56 -31.46
N HIS A 361 61.10 -5.41 -32.35
CA HIS A 361 61.24 -5.66 -33.79
C HIS A 361 61.54 -4.39 -34.60
N TRP A 362 62.30 -3.46 -34.02
CA TRP A 362 62.55 -2.13 -34.60
C TRP A 362 62.95 -2.16 -36.08
N GLY A 363 64.00 -2.91 -36.43
CA GLY A 363 64.52 -2.92 -37.80
C GLY A 363 63.52 -3.50 -38.82
N HIS A 364 62.69 -4.45 -38.40
CA HIS A 364 61.65 -5.00 -39.25
C HIS A 364 60.53 -3.98 -39.50
N VAL A 365 60.09 -3.30 -38.43
CA VAL A 365 59.06 -2.26 -38.52
C VAL A 365 59.54 -1.07 -39.35
N GLU A 366 60.77 -0.61 -39.12
CA GLU A 366 61.40 0.48 -39.87
C GLU A 366 61.48 0.15 -41.36
N GLY A 367 61.95 -1.05 -41.71
CA GLY A 367 61.99 -1.51 -43.09
C GLY A 367 60.62 -1.55 -43.75
N LEU A 368 59.58 -2.03 -43.05
CA LEU A 368 58.22 -2.03 -43.60
C LEU A 368 57.67 -0.61 -43.79
N LEU A 369 57.93 0.30 -42.86
CA LEU A 369 57.50 1.69 -42.96
C LEU A 369 58.17 2.39 -44.15
N GLU A 370 59.49 2.29 -44.27
CA GLU A 370 60.26 2.92 -45.34
C GLU A 370 59.89 2.36 -46.71
N GLN A 371 59.90 1.03 -46.87
CA GLN A 371 59.52 0.39 -48.14
C GLN A 371 58.09 0.73 -48.55
N THR A 372 57.16 0.76 -47.60
CA THR A 372 55.78 1.11 -47.91
C THR A 372 55.65 2.58 -48.26
N LYS A 373 56.37 3.47 -47.55
CA LYS A 373 56.37 4.91 -47.84
C LYS A 373 56.93 5.20 -49.23
N GLU A 374 58.08 4.63 -49.57
CA GLU A 374 58.69 4.75 -50.91
C GLU A 374 57.77 4.21 -52.00
N ALA A 375 57.14 3.05 -51.77
CA ALA A 375 56.19 2.48 -52.73
C ALA A 375 54.95 3.37 -52.92
N VAL A 376 54.45 3.99 -51.84
CA VAL A 376 53.33 4.94 -51.90
C VAL A 376 53.73 6.21 -52.67
N GLU A 377 54.95 6.71 -52.49
CA GLU A 377 55.45 7.91 -53.18
C GLU A 377 55.73 7.66 -54.66
N ARG A 378 56.31 6.49 -55.01
CA ARG A 378 56.65 6.13 -56.39
C ARG A 378 55.43 5.70 -57.21
N ASP A 379 54.60 4.83 -56.66
CA ASP A 379 53.57 4.10 -57.42
C ASP A 379 52.13 4.49 -57.02
N GLY A 380 51.96 5.24 -55.92
CA GLY A 380 50.66 5.65 -55.40
C GLY A 380 49.90 4.54 -54.65
N TRP A 381 48.96 4.96 -53.79
CA TRP A 381 48.20 4.07 -52.90
C TRP A 381 47.42 2.94 -53.60
N SER A 382 46.94 3.18 -54.82
CA SER A 382 46.18 2.17 -55.58
C SER A 382 47.06 0.96 -55.94
N ALA A 383 48.29 1.21 -56.37
CA ALA A 383 49.27 0.18 -56.68
C ALA A 383 49.72 -0.55 -55.41
N VAL A 384 50.04 0.19 -54.35
CA VAL A 384 50.46 -0.40 -53.07
C VAL A 384 49.40 -1.34 -52.49
N ARG A 385 48.13 -0.95 -52.47
CA ARG A 385 47.03 -1.83 -52.02
C ARG A 385 46.90 -3.13 -52.80
N LYS A 386 47.29 -3.14 -54.08
CA LYS A 386 47.31 -4.36 -54.89
C LYS A 386 48.53 -5.22 -54.57
N ALA A 387 49.69 -4.59 -54.34
CA ALA A 387 50.94 -5.27 -54.02
C ALA A 387 50.94 -5.93 -52.63
N ILE A 388 50.40 -5.26 -51.60
CA ILE A 388 50.39 -5.78 -50.22
C ILE A 388 49.65 -7.13 -50.09
N LYS A 389 48.70 -7.44 -50.99
CA LYS A 389 47.99 -8.73 -50.98
C LYS A 389 48.91 -9.94 -51.12
N ASN A 390 50.10 -9.73 -51.67
CA ASN A 390 51.12 -10.76 -51.86
C ASN A 390 52.26 -10.65 -50.82
N ILE A 391 52.16 -9.75 -49.84
CA ILE A 391 53.17 -9.52 -48.80
C ILE A 391 52.63 -10.06 -47.48
N ALA A 392 53.23 -11.13 -46.95
CA ALA A 392 52.76 -11.78 -45.73
C ALA A 392 52.78 -10.86 -44.49
N TRP A 393 53.68 -9.87 -44.48
CA TRP A 393 53.90 -8.96 -43.35
C TRP A 393 52.89 -7.81 -43.27
N ILE A 394 52.11 -7.54 -44.32
CA ILE A 394 51.17 -6.42 -44.37
C ILE A 394 49.75 -6.94 -44.61
N VAL A 395 48.88 -6.77 -43.63
CA VAL A 395 47.48 -7.23 -43.67
C VAL A 395 46.60 -6.24 -44.43
N ASN A 396 46.79 -4.95 -44.19
CA ASN A 396 45.93 -3.90 -44.72
C ASN A 396 46.68 -2.56 -44.85
N ALA A 397 46.23 -1.70 -45.75
CA ALA A 397 46.75 -0.35 -45.92
C ALA A 397 45.61 0.64 -46.19
N ALA A 398 45.50 1.67 -45.34
CA ALA A 398 44.44 2.68 -45.34
C ALA A 398 44.99 4.06 -45.78
N PRO A 399 44.73 4.50 -47.03
CA PRO A 399 45.22 5.76 -47.60
C PRO A 399 44.71 7.00 -46.89
N ALA A 400 43.45 7.00 -46.44
CA ALA A 400 42.83 8.18 -45.82
C ALA A 400 43.50 8.56 -44.50
N GLU A 401 43.92 7.57 -43.73
CA GLU A 401 44.61 7.74 -42.44
C GLU A 401 46.14 7.59 -42.57
N ARG A 402 46.63 7.23 -43.77
CA ARG A 402 48.02 6.90 -44.06
C ARG A 402 48.60 5.86 -43.08
N THR A 403 47.81 4.83 -42.79
CA THR A 403 48.17 3.74 -41.87
C THR A 403 48.31 2.39 -42.58
N ILE A 404 49.10 1.50 -42.00
CA ILE A 404 49.21 0.10 -42.39
C ILE A 404 49.02 -0.80 -41.18
N THR A 405 48.36 -1.94 -41.37
CA THR A 405 48.30 -3.01 -40.38
C THR A 405 49.34 -4.05 -40.76
N VAL A 406 50.33 -4.26 -39.89
CA VAL A 406 51.41 -5.21 -40.11
C VAL A 406 51.33 -6.35 -39.11
N VAL A 407 51.82 -7.51 -39.51
CA VAL A 407 52.04 -8.66 -38.63
C VAL A 407 53.47 -8.56 -38.10
N LEU A 408 53.67 -8.57 -36.79
CA LEU A 408 55.01 -8.63 -36.22
C LEU A 408 55.57 -10.06 -36.30
N PRO A 409 56.90 -10.25 -36.36
CA PRO A 409 57.51 -11.56 -36.31
C PRO A 409 57.11 -12.32 -35.03
N ASP A 410 56.89 -13.63 -35.16
CA ASP A 410 56.76 -14.52 -34.00
C ASP A 410 58.16 -14.98 -33.51
N GLU A 411 58.18 -15.87 -32.51
CA GLU A 411 59.43 -16.40 -31.94
C GLU A 411 60.33 -17.12 -32.98
N ASN A 412 59.76 -17.60 -34.10
CA ASN A 412 60.48 -18.25 -35.19
C ASN A 412 60.78 -17.30 -36.37
N SER A 413 60.56 -16.00 -36.20
CA SER A 413 60.68 -14.97 -37.25
C SER A 413 59.73 -15.17 -38.45
N GLU A 414 58.57 -15.82 -38.23
CA GLU A 414 57.53 -15.97 -39.25
C GLU A 414 56.44 -14.87 -39.12
N ALA A 415 55.74 -14.60 -40.22
CA ALA A 415 54.64 -13.63 -40.29
C ALA A 415 53.34 -14.14 -39.64
N LYS A 416 53.42 -14.57 -38.38
CA LYS A 416 52.30 -15.13 -37.59
C LYS A 416 52.14 -14.49 -36.21
N GLY A 417 52.93 -13.46 -35.89
CA GLY A 417 52.87 -12.77 -34.61
C GLY A 417 51.71 -11.79 -34.47
N PRO A 418 51.71 -10.96 -33.41
CA PRO A 418 50.66 -9.99 -33.14
C PRO A 418 50.56 -8.92 -34.23
N GLN A 419 49.34 -8.49 -34.53
CA GLN A 419 49.10 -7.43 -35.51
C GLN A 419 49.16 -6.05 -34.84
N VAL A 420 49.85 -5.12 -35.49
CA VAL A 420 49.93 -3.72 -35.05
C VAL A 420 49.57 -2.78 -36.20
N LEU A 421 48.93 -1.67 -35.86
CA LEU A 421 48.60 -0.58 -36.75
C LEU A 421 49.70 0.47 -36.64
N LEU A 422 50.32 0.81 -37.76
CA LEU A 422 51.39 1.79 -37.85
C LEU A 422 50.96 2.94 -38.75
N GLU A 423 51.26 4.17 -38.31
CA GLU A 423 51.19 5.38 -39.13
C GLU A 423 52.48 5.49 -39.96
N LEU A 424 52.35 5.65 -41.28
CA LEU A 424 53.48 5.71 -42.19
C LEU A 424 54.36 6.96 -42.01
N ASP A 425 53.74 8.06 -41.58
CA ASP A 425 54.44 9.34 -41.38
C ASP A 425 55.09 9.45 -39.99
N ALA A 426 54.88 8.44 -39.14
CA ALA A 426 55.43 8.39 -37.80
C ALA A 426 56.64 7.46 -37.73
N THR A 427 57.61 7.80 -36.88
CA THR A 427 58.77 6.92 -36.62
C THR A 427 58.33 5.66 -35.87
N VAL A 428 59.17 4.63 -35.87
CA VAL A 428 58.93 3.41 -35.07
C VAL A 428 58.70 3.75 -33.59
N HIS A 429 59.48 4.68 -33.04
CA HIS A 429 59.30 5.17 -31.67
C HIS A 429 57.94 5.84 -31.46
N GLN A 430 57.52 6.71 -32.38
CA GLN A 430 56.21 7.37 -32.28
C GLN A 430 55.06 6.37 -32.37
N ASN A 431 55.17 5.37 -33.24
CA ASN A 431 54.18 4.29 -33.33
C ASN A 431 54.12 3.47 -32.04
N ALA A 432 55.25 3.06 -31.47
CA ALA A 432 55.29 2.38 -30.17
C ALA A 432 54.70 3.25 -29.05
N GLN A 433 55.04 4.55 -29.03
CA GLN A 433 54.56 5.50 -28.04
C GLN A 433 53.04 5.65 -28.05
N ARG A 434 52.38 5.59 -29.21
CA ARG A 434 50.90 5.64 -29.31
C ARG A 434 50.24 4.48 -28.55
N TYR A 435 50.84 3.29 -28.59
CA TYR A 435 50.36 2.15 -27.82
C TYR A 435 50.58 2.33 -26.31
N PHE A 436 51.73 2.88 -25.88
CA PHE A 436 51.96 3.22 -24.47
C PHE A 436 51.04 4.34 -23.96
N GLU A 437 50.74 5.34 -24.78
CA GLU A 437 49.80 6.41 -24.44
C GLU A 437 48.36 5.89 -24.35
N SER A 438 47.97 4.98 -25.26
CA SER A 438 46.69 4.28 -25.19
C SER A 438 46.59 3.51 -23.86
N ALA A 439 47.63 2.77 -23.49
CA ALA A 439 47.69 2.07 -22.20
C ALA A 439 47.58 3.06 -21.02
N ARG A 440 48.31 4.18 -21.04
CA ARG A 440 48.25 5.21 -19.99
C ARG A 440 46.87 5.85 -19.88
N LYS A 441 46.18 6.09 -21.01
CA LYS A 441 44.80 6.60 -21.02
C LYS A 441 43.82 5.61 -20.39
N GLN A 442 44.02 4.30 -20.58
CA GLN A 442 43.22 3.29 -19.88
C GLN A 442 43.59 3.21 -18.39
N LYS A 443 44.88 3.37 -18.03
CA LYS A 443 45.36 3.41 -16.64
C LYS A 443 44.80 4.60 -15.85
N ASN A 444 44.45 5.70 -16.50
CA ASN A 444 43.74 6.81 -15.83
C ASN A 444 42.24 6.53 -15.58
N LYS A 445 41.68 5.44 -16.14
CA LYS A 445 40.28 5.03 -15.95
C LYS A 445 40.12 3.93 -14.90
N THR A 446 41.23 3.28 -14.56
CA THR A 446 41.40 2.44 -13.36
C THR A 446 41.73 3.32 -12.17
#